data_AF-A0A351ERF2-F1
#
_entry.id   AF-A0A351ERF2-F1
#
_cell.length_a   1.000
_cell.length_b   1.000
_cell.length_c   1.000
_cell.angle_alpha   90.00
_cell.angle_beta   90.00
_cell.angle_gamma   90.00
#
_symmetry.space_group_name_H-M   'P 1'
#
loop_
_entity.id
_entity.type
_entity.pdbx_description
1 polymer ?
#
loop_
_entity_poly.entity_id
_entity_poly.type
_entity_poly.pdbx_seq_one_letter_code
_entity_poly.pdbx_strand_id
1 'polypeptide(L)'
;MQLTLEDRLDLCEIPGRYGDSIDDRNWDQLRTIFTEDAVFDLTGVGARRLVGIDEIILFMEEEAAHPRTHMMTNVYTNPSEEGAELRFRIVALLGQGKTGTASYYDQVVKTADGWRVKYRETTLRRRDKRDAKVDIEGIAL
;
A
#
# COMPACT_ATOMS: atom_id res chain seq x y z
N MET A 1 15.98 13.27 6.27
CA MET A 1 17.03 12.72 5.39
C MET A 1 16.82 13.21 3.95
N GLN A 2 17.86 13.31 3.10
CA GLN A 2 17.69 13.58 1.66
C GLN A 2 17.73 12.25 0.89
N LEU A 3 16.70 11.98 0.09
CA LEU A 3 16.62 10.77 -0.75
C LEU A 3 17.44 10.93 -2.03
N THR A 4 18.31 9.96 -2.30
CA THR A 4 19.06 9.89 -3.56
C THR A 4 18.16 9.45 -4.72
N LEU A 5 18.68 9.47 -5.95
CA LEU A 5 17.97 8.94 -7.11
C LEU A 5 17.73 7.42 -6.97
N GLU A 6 18.72 6.68 -6.49
CA GLU A 6 18.63 5.24 -6.24
C GLU A 6 17.55 4.94 -5.20
N ASP A 7 17.53 5.67 -4.08
CA ASP A 7 16.47 5.51 -3.07
C ASP A 7 15.08 5.73 -3.69
N ARG A 8 14.92 6.75 -4.52
CA ARG A 8 13.64 7.04 -5.18
C ARG A 8 13.23 5.95 -6.16
N LEU A 9 14.17 5.31 -6.85
CA LEU A 9 13.87 4.18 -7.73
C LEU A 9 13.40 2.98 -6.92
N ASP A 10 14.16 2.59 -5.89
CA ASP A 10 13.80 1.48 -4.99
C ASP A 10 12.41 1.68 -4.38
N LEU A 11 12.15 2.88 -3.87
CA LEU A 11 10.89 3.27 -3.25
C LEU A 11 9.71 3.24 -4.24
N CYS A 12 9.93 3.62 -5.49
CA CYS A 12 8.90 3.59 -6.54
C CYS A 12 8.55 2.18 -6.99
N GLU A 13 9.45 1.20 -6.84
CA GLU A 13 9.18 -0.20 -7.20
C GLU A 13 8.34 -0.94 -6.14
N ILE A 14 8.44 -0.54 -4.87
CA ILE A 14 7.76 -1.22 -3.74
C ILE A 14 6.26 -1.47 -4.01
N PRO A 15 5.45 -0.49 -4.46
CA PRO A 15 4.03 -0.73 -4.71
C PRO A 15 3.79 -1.79 -5.79
N GLY A 16 4.56 -1.75 -6.88
CA GLY A 16 4.41 -2.70 -8.00
C GLY A 16 4.74 -4.12 -7.55
N ARG A 17 5.89 -4.30 -6.90
CA ARG A 17 6.32 -5.60 -6.37
C ARG A 17 5.36 -6.14 -5.31
N TYR A 18 4.78 -5.27 -4.48
CA TYR A 18 3.72 -5.65 -3.56
C TYR A 18 2.48 -6.17 -4.30
N GLY A 19 2.01 -5.45 -5.33
CA GLY A 19 0.89 -5.88 -6.17
C GLY A 19 1.08 -7.26 -6.74
N ASP A 20 2.21 -7.47 -7.42
CA ASP A 20 2.56 -8.77 -8.01
C ASP A 20 2.63 -9.88 -6.94
N SER A 21 3.25 -9.60 -5.78
CA SER A 21 3.36 -10.59 -4.71
C SER A 21 2.00 -11.03 -4.18
N ILE A 22 1.06 -10.10 -4.03
CA ILE A 22 -0.31 -10.40 -3.59
C ILE A 22 -1.08 -11.14 -4.69
N ASP A 23 -0.99 -10.68 -5.93
CA ASP A 23 -1.74 -11.23 -7.06
C ASP A 23 -1.29 -12.67 -7.38
N ASP A 24 0.02 -12.95 -7.30
CA ASP A 24 0.60 -14.27 -7.58
C ASP A 24 0.68 -15.19 -6.34
N ARG A 25 0.31 -14.70 -5.14
CA ARG A 25 0.50 -15.40 -3.86
C ARG A 25 1.97 -15.76 -3.61
N ASN A 26 2.88 -14.89 -4.05
CA ASN A 26 4.31 -15.06 -3.84
C ASN A 26 4.71 -14.47 -2.49
N TRP A 27 4.54 -15.28 -1.44
CA TRP A 27 4.79 -14.88 -0.06
C TRP A 27 6.27 -14.67 0.25
N ASP A 28 7.16 -15.39 -0.42
CA ASP A 28 8.61 -15.17 -0.31
C ASP A 28 9.00 -13.78 -0.82
N GLN A 29 8.41 -13.35 -1.94
CA GLN A 29 8.60 -11.98 -2.43
C GLN A 29 7.92 -10.95 -1.53
N LEU A 30 6.75 -11.26 -0.96
CA LEU A 30 6.06 -10.38 -0.02
C LEU A 30 6.90 -10.09 1.23
N ARG A 31 7.66 -11.09 1.72
CA ARG A 31 8.62 -10.92 2.84
C ARG A 31 9.70 -9.89 2.57
N THR A 32 10.04 -9.64 1.30
CA THR A 32 11.02 -8.61 0.94
C THR A 32 10.41 -7.20 0.85
N ILE A 33 9.10 -7.05 1.04
CA ILE A 33 8.42 -5.75 0.97
C ILE A 33 8.30 -5.11 2.36
N PHE A 34 8.02 -5.92 3.38
CA PHE A 34 7.76 -5.47 4.74
C PHE A 34 8.96 -5.73 5.65
N THR A 35 9.07 -4.98 6.75
CA THR A 35 9.93 -5.41 7.87
C THR A 35 9.28 -6.59 8.59
N GLU A 36 10.08 -7.38 9.31
CA GLU A 36 9.57 -8.55 10.06
C GLU A 36 8.46 -8.17 11.04
N ASP A 37 8.57 -6.99 11.65
CA ASP A 37 7.64 -6.42 12.62
C ASP A 37 6.71 -5.35 12.03
N ALA A 38 6.50 -5.37 10.71
CA ALA A 38 5.69 -4.38 10.04
C ALA A 38 4.24 -4.39 10.53
N VAL A 39 3.61 -3.22 10.53
CA VAL A 39 2.17 -3.09 10.81
C VAL A 39 1.43 -2.86 9.51
N PHE A 40 0.36 -3.63 9.29
CA PHE A 40 -0.58 -3.39 8.21
C PHE A 40 -1.96 -3.06 8.81
N ASP A 41 -2.34 -1.79 8.75
CA ASP A 41 -3.63 -1.28 9.18
C ASP A 41 -4.65 -1.29 8.04
N LEU A 42 -5.57 -2.26 8.08
CA LEU A 42 -6.69 -2.42 7.15
C LEU A 42 -8.02 -1.91 7.74
N THR A 43 -8.00 -1.21 8.87
CA THR A 43 -9.23 -0.69 9.51
C THR A 43 -9.96 0.33 8.62
N GLY A 44 -9.21 1.09 7.82
CA GLY A 44 -9.75 2.03 6.83
C GLY A 44 -10.48 1.38 5.65
N VAL A 45 -10.41 0.05 5.51
CA VAL A 45 -11.18 -0.76 4.56
C VAL A 45 -12.11 -1.77 5.24
N GLY A 46 -12.31 -1.64 6.56
CA GLY A 46 -13.25 -2.46 7.32
C GLY A 46 -12.72 -3.81 7.79
N ALA A 47 -11.39 -4.03 7.77
CA ALA A 47 -10.76 -5.23 8.31
C ALA A 47 -9.90 -4.91 9.57
N ARG A 48 -9.21 -5.92 10.10
CA ARG A 48 -8.40 -5.78 11.32
C ARG A 48 -6.99 -5.26 11.02
N ARG A 49 -6.33 -4.73 12.05
CA ARG A 49 -4.90 -4.41 12.01
C ARG A 49 -4.08 -5.68 12.20
N LEU A 50 -2.98 -5.80 11.44
CA LEU A 50 -2.04 -6.92 11.44
C LEU A 50 -0.66 -6.43 11.90
N VAL A 51 0.07 -7.27 12.63
CA VAL A 51 1.36 -6.99 13.22
C VAL A 51 2.33 -8.14 12.94
N GLY A 52 3.35 -7.84 12.16
CA GLY A 52 4.38 -8.77 11.74
C GLY A 52 4.08 -9.42 10.38
N ILE A 53 5.14 -9.73 9.64
CA ILE A 53 5.01 -10.24 8.26
C ILE A 53 4.32 -11.61 8.20
N ASP A 54 4.50 -12.47 9.21
CA ASP A 54 3.83 -13.77 9.25
C ASP A 54 2.32 -13.63 9.43
N GLU A 55 1.87 -12.70 10.26
CA GLU A 55 0.44 -12.41 10.42
C GLU A 55 -0.15 -11.79 9.15
N ILE A 56 0.62 -10.91 8.48
CA ILE A 56 0.22 -10.35 7.19
C ILE A 56 0.03 -11.46 6.16
N ILE A 57 0.99 -12.37 6.02
CA ILE A 57 0.91 -13.48 5.06
C ILE A 57 -0.26 -14.40 5.39
N LEU A 58 -0.45 -14.78 6.66
CA LEU A 58 -1.55 -15.63 7.08
C LEU A 58 -2.91 -15.01 6.71
N PHE A 59 -3.07 -13.71 6.96
CA PHE A 59 -4.29 -12.99 6.57
C PHE A 59 -4.50 -13.01 5.04
N MET A 60 -3.44 -12.80 4.24
CA MET A 60 -3.55 -12.81 2.78
C MET A 60 -3.86 -14.22 2.22
N GLU A 61 -3.35 -15.26 2.87
CA GLU A 61 -3.58 -16.65 2.48
C GLU A 61 -5.00 -17.12 2.83
N GLU A 62 -5.49 -16.80 4.03
CA GLU A 62 -6.66 -17.47 4.60
C GLU A 62 -7.91 -16.58 4.74
N GLU A 63 -7.75 -15.26 4.94
CA GLU A 63 -8.84 -14.37 5.34
C GLU A 63 -9.24 -13.36 4.25
N ALA A 64 -8.27 -12.91 3.44
CA ALA A 64 -8.45 -11.78 2.56
C ALA A 64 -9.26 -12.11 1.28
N ALA A 65 -10.29 -11.31 1.01
CA ALA A 65 -10.98 -11.33 -0.28
C ALA A 65 -10.19 -10.50 -1.33
N HIS A 66 -9.19 -11.13 -1.95
CA HIS A 66 -8.32 -10.46 -2.90
C HIS A 66 -8.97 -10.18 -4.26
N PRO A 67 -8.77 -8.98 -4.85
CA PRO A 67 -9.08 -8.75 -6.26
C PRO A 67 -8.20 -9.64 -7.14
N ARG A 68 -8.58 -9.75 -8.42
CA ARG A 68 -7.77 -10.47 -9.41
C ARG A 68 -6.46 -9.80 -9.75
N THR A 69 -6.45 -8.47 -9.69
CA THR A 69 -5.30 -7.65 -10.06
C THR A 69 -5.35 -6.34 -9.30
N HIS A 70 -4.20 -5.92 -8.76
CA HIS A 70 -3.98 -4.60 -8.22
C HIS A 70 -3.17 -3.74 -9.19
N MET A 71 -3.75 -2.64 -9.69
CA MET A 71 -3.04 -1.65 -10.49
C MET A 71 -2.57 -0.49 -9.61
N MET A 72 -1.26 -0.33 -9.45
CA MET A 72 -0.66 0.74 -8.65
C MET A 72 -0.61 2.05 -9.43
N THR A 73 -0.97 3.15 -8.78
CA THR A 73 -1.09 4.48 -9.41
C THR A 73 -0.63 5.58 -8.46
N ASN A 74 -0.29 6.74 -9.02
CA ASN A 74 0.05 7.96 -8.27
C ASN A 74 1.11 7.71 -7.18
N VAL A 75 2.17 6.97 -7.52
CA VAL A 75 3.27 6.62 -6.61
C VAL A 75 4.19 7.82 -6.44
N TYR A 76 4.44 8.23 -5.20
CA TYR A 76 5.45 9.23 -4.86
C TYR A 76 5.91 9.09 -3.41
N THR A 77 7.08 9.65 -3.13
CA THR A 77 7.71 9.56 -1.81
C THR A 77 8.18 10.91 -1.30
N ASN A 78 7.88 11.17 -0.02
CA ASN A 78 8.39 12.31 0.73
C ASN A 78 9.43 11.82 1.76
N PRO A 79 10.58 12.49 1.92
CA PRO A 79 11.52 12.14 2.99
C PRO A 79 10.92 12.38 4.38
N SER A 80 11.28 11.54 5.35
CA SER A 80 10.96 11.74 6.77
C SER A 80 12.23 11.70 7.64
N GLU A 81 12.06 11.78 8.96
CA GLU A 81 13.17 11.68 9.92
C GLU A 81 13.74 10.26 9.97
N GLU A 82 12.88 9.24 10.03
CA GLU A 82 13.25 7.83 10.20
C GLU A 82 13.38 7.07 8.86
N GLY A 83 13.04 7.70 7.74
CA GLY A 83 13.05 7.06 6.43
C GLY A 83 12.34 7.90 5.38
N ALA A 84 11.23 7.38 4.88
CA ALA A 84 10.35 8.11 3.97
C ALA A 84 8.87 7.78 4.18
N GLU A 85 7.99 8.68 3.71
CA GLU A 85 6.57 8.44 3.53
C GLU A 85 6.31 8.10 2.06
N LEU A 86 5.90 6.87 1.79
CA LEU A 86 5.50 6.42 0.46
C LEU A 86 3.98 6.48 0.34
N ARG A 87 3.49 7.12 -0.72
CA ARG A 87 2.05 7.29 -0.98
C ARG A 87 1.73 6.77 -2.35
N PHE A 88 0.68 5.97 -2.45
CA PHE A 88 0.17 5.46 -3.72
C PHE A 88 -1.31 5.12 -3.60
N ARG A 89 -1.92 4.76 -4.74
CA ARG A 89 -3.31 4.34 -4.82
C ARG A 89 -3.41 3.08 -5.65
N ILE A 90 -4.48 2.33 -5.42
CA ILE A 90 -4.81 1.18 -6.27
C ILE A 90 -6.09 1.42 -7.04
N VAL A 91 -6.14 0.81 -8.22
CA VAL A 91 -7.39 0.36 -8.85
C VAL A 91 -7.37 -1.16 -8.85
N ALA A 92 -8.35 -1.77 -8.20
CA ALA A 92 -8.45 -3.22 -8.02
C ALA A 92 -9.56 -3.79 -8.90
N LEU A 93 -9.29 -4.92 -9.58
CA LEU A 93 -10.32 -5.64 -10.34
C LEU A 93 -11.05 -6.64 -9.44
N LEU A 94 -12.28 -6.31 -9.03
CA LEU A 94 -13.07 -7.11 -8.07
C LEU A 94 -13.86 -8.25 -8.73
N GLY A 95 -13.85 -8.34 -10.07
CA GLY A 95 -14.65 -9.28 -10.84
C GLY A 95 -16.04 -8.77 -11.18
N GLN A 96 -16.76 -9.48 -12.06
CA GLN A 96 -18.11 -9.09 -12.55
C GLN A 96 -18.18 -7.66 -13.11
N GLY A 97 -17.10 -7.18 -13.73
CA GLY A 97 -17.01 -5.82 -14.26
C GLY A 97 -16.88 -4.72 -13.19
N LYS A 98 -16.71 -5.08 -11.92
CA LYS A 98 -16.54 -4.12 -10.81
C LYS A 98 -15.07 -3.81 -10.56
N THR A 99 -14.82 -2.56 -10.17
CA THR A 99 -13.51 -2.08 -9.71
C THR A 99 -13.62 -1.47 -8.33
N GLY A 100 -12.53 -1.54 -7.57
CA GLY A 100 -12.37 -0.88 -6.28
C GLY A 100 -11.21 0.10 -6.33
N THR A 101 -11.20 1.07 -5.42
CA THR A 101 -10.04 1.95 -5.21
C THR A 101 -9.73 2.04 -3.73
N ALA A 102 -8.45 2.18 -3.42
CA ALA A 102 -8.00 2.49 -2.06
C ALA A 102 -6.74 3.35 -2.12
N SER A 103 -6.46 4.05 -1.03
CA SER A 103 -5.24 4.83 -0.83
C SER A 103 -4.35 4.12 0.16
N TYR A 104 -3.05 4.16 -0.12
CA TYR A 104 -2.01 3.55 0.70
C TYR A 104 -1.07 4.64 1.21
N TYR A 105 -0.77 4.56 2.50
CA TYR A 105 0.10 5.48 3.21
C TYR A 105 1.10 4.68 4.02
N ASP A 106 2.32 4.62 3.51
CA ASP A 106 3.38 3.79 4.06
C ASP A 106 4.43 4.64 4.76
N GLN A 107 4.89 4.17 5.91
CA GLN A 107 6.18 4.54 6.48
C GLN A 107 7.18 3.48 6.06
N VAL A 108 8.23 3.90 5.36
CA VAL A 108 9.26 3.02 4.82
C VAL A 108 10.60 3.39 5.39
N VAL A 109 11.39 2.38 5.74
CA VAL A 109 12.70 2.51 6.36
C VAL A 109 13.75 1.82 5.51
N LYS A 110 14.98 2.36 5.52
CA LYS A 110 16.11 1.75 4.82
C LYS A 110 16.74 0.71 5.74
N THR A 111 16.81 -0.53 5.27
CA THR A 111 17.46 -1.66 5.96
C THR A 111 18.75 -2.05 5.26
N ALA A 112 19.50 -2.99 5.83
CA ALA A 112 20.67 -3.56 5.17
C ALA A 112 20.34 -4.23 3.82
N ASP A 113 19.11 -4.74 3.68
CA ASP A 113 18.62 -5.43 2.48
C ASP A 113 17.80 -4.52 1.55
N GLY A 114 17.84 -3.20 1.78
CA GLY A 114 17.12 -2.18 1.01
C GLY A 114 15.90 -1.60 1.73
N TRP A 115 15.08 -0.86 0.99
CA TRP A 115 13.89 -0.20 1.54
C TRP A 115 12.77 -1.19 1.86
N ARG A 116 12.14 -1.03 3.03
CA ARG A 116 11.06 -1.90 3.53
C ARG A 116 9.93 -1.08 4.15
N VAL A 117 8.71 -1.58 4.04
CA VAL A 117 7.51 -1.01 4.67
C VAL A 117 7.48 -1.42 6.14
N LYS A 118 7.57 -0.42 7.03
CA LYS A 118 7.46 -0.59 8.49
C LYS A 118 6.01 -0.46 8.96
N TYR A 119 5.28 0.44 8.33
CA TYR A 119 3.87 0.66 8.62
C TYR A 119 3.15 0.94 7.31
N ARG A 120 1.99 0.33 7.12
CA ARG A 120 1.10 0.58 5.99
C ARG A 120 -0.32 0.80 6.50
N GLU A 121 -0.93 1.90 6.09
CA GLU A 121 -2.37 2.08 6.21
C GLU A 121 -3.01 1.98 4.82
N THR A 122 -4.08 1.20 4.73
CA THR A 122 -4.96 1.18 3.56
C THR A 122 -6.34 1.69 3.93
N THR A 123 -6.85 2.63 3.14
CA THR A 123 -8.12 3.29 3.43
C THR A 123 -8.90 3.66 2.17
N LEU A 124 -10.23 3.57 2.25
CA LEU A 124 -11.14 4.11 1.24
C LEU A 124 -11.20 5.64 1.28
N ARG A 125 -10.86 6.25 2.43
CA ARG A 125 -10.89 7.70 2.64
C ARG A 125 -9.52 8.30 2.31
N ARG A 126 -9.46 9.11 1.26
CA ARG A 126 -8.27 9.91 0.93
C ARG A 126 -8.01 10.94 2.03
N ARG A 127 -6.85 10.87 2.69
CA ARG A 127 -6.46 11.77 3.80
C ARG A 127 -6.53 13.25 3.43
N ASP A 128 -6.10 13.59 2.22
CA ASP A 128 -6.03 14.98 1.74
C ASP A 128 -7.25 15.39 0.89
N LYS A 129 -8.28 14.54 0.76
CA LYS A 129 -9.49 14.92 0.02
C LYS A 129 -10.27 15.95 0.85
N ARG A 130 -10.49 17.11 0.25
CA ARG A 130 -11.41 18.15 0.74
C ARG A 130 -12.79 18.00 0.10
N ASP A 131 -13.80 18.58 0.73
CA ASP A 131 -15.13 18.71 0.15
C ASP A 131 -15.09 19.80 -0.93
N ALA A 132 -14.95 19.38 -2.20
CA ALA A 132 -15.06 20.29 -3.30
C ALA A 132 -16.53 20.57 -3.59
N LYS A 133 -16.86 21.79 -4.04
CA LYS A 133 -18.22 22.17 -4.42
C LYS A 133 -18.84 21.17 -5.41
N VAL A 134 -18.07 20.68 -6.37
CA VAL A 134 -18.51 19.68 -7.36
C VAL A 134 -18.85 18.31 -6.76
N ASP A 135 -18.20 17.90 -5.65
CA ASP A 135 -18.55 16.68 -4.93
C ASP A 135 -19.88 16.88 -4.18
N ILE A 136 -20.02 18.02 -3.48
CA ILE A 136 -21.21 18.36 -2.69
C ILE A 136 -22.45 18.49 -3.58
N GLU A 137 -22.30 19.11 -4.75
CA GLU A 137 -23.38 19.31 -5.72
C GLU A 137 -23.69 18.05 -6.55
N GLY A 138 -22.96 16.94 -6.35
CA GLY A 138 -23.16 15.70 -7.11
C GLY A 138 -22.79 15.80 -8.59
N ILE A 139 -21.94 16.75 -8.95
CA ILE A 139 -21.47 16.98 -10.32
C ILE A 139 -20.28 16.06 -10.65
N ALA A 140 -19.46 15.75 -9.65
CA ALA A 140 -18.37 14.79 -9.78
C ALA A 140 -18.92 13.39 -10.12
N LEU A 141 -18.25 12.71 -11.06
CA LEU A 141 -18.57 11.36 -11.53
C LEU A 141 -18.10 10.28 -10.54
#